data_AF-A0A923WIW2-F1
#
_entry.id   AF-A0A923WIW2-F1
#
_cell.length_a   1.000
_cell.length_b   1.000
_cell.length_c   1.000
_cell.angle_alpha   90.00
_cell.angle_beta   90.00
_cell.angle_gamma   90.00
#
_symmetry.space_group_name_H-M   'P 1'
#
loop_
_entity.id
_entity.type
_entity.pdbx_description
1 polymer ?
#
loop_
_entity_poly.entity_id
_entity_poly.type
_entity_poly.pdbx_seq_one_letter_code
_entity_poly.pdbx_strand_id
1 'polypeptide(L)'
;MNNTFTLFGLTVPEHPELTTPDVSLFKEQLLKQIRYLLEKDQPSLWNGLYRIDISETKVREIFTGTPDSIEVAEKLSELIIERLIQKMYFRKKYSQRSNKPFEGFSDGSDIPATE
;
A
#
# COMPACT_ATOMS: atom_id res chain seq x y z
N MET A 1 4.89 10.75 14.80
CA MET A 1 4.66 9.30 15.06
C MET A 1 5.29 8.56 13.91
N ASN A 2 6.36 7.80 14.16
CA ASN A 2 6.93 6.90 13.15
C ASN A 2 5.93 5.75 13.01
N ASN A 3 5.09 5.79 11.98
CA ASN A 3 4.07 4.78 11.75
C ASN A 3 4.70 3.60 11.00
N THR A 4 5.52 2.83 11.72
CA THR A 4 6.11 1.59 11.22
C THR A 4 4.98 0.65 10.80
N PHE A 5 4.87 0.38 9.50
CA PHE A 5 3.89 -0.55 8.94
C PHE A 5 4.56 -1.90 8.70
N THR A 6 3.97 -2.97 9.23
CA THR A 6 4.46 -4.33 9.03
C THR A 6 3.54 -5.11 8.09
N LEU A 7 4.14 -5.88 7.19
CA LEU A 7 3.45 -6.73 6.21
C LEU A 7 4.21 -8.04 6.08
N PHE A 8 3.51 -9.18 6.21
CA PHE A 8 4.13 -10.51 6.21
C PHE A 8 5.27 -10.68 7.23
N GLY A 9 5.22 -9.95 8.35
CA GLY A 9 6.29 -9.92 9.36
C GLY A 9 7.49 -9.04 9.00
N LEU A 10 7.46 -8.38 7.83
CA LEU A 10 8.52 -7.48 7.37
C LEU A 10 8.14 -6.02 7.64
N THR A 11 9.14 -5.21 8.00
CA THR A 11 8.98 -3.76 8.13
C THR A 11 9.01 -3.12 6.74
N VAL A 12 7.96 -2.37 6.40
CA VAL A 12 7.88 -1.67 5.12
C VAL A 12 8.65 -0.33 5.21
N PRO A 13 9.59 -0.06 4.29
CA PRO A 13 10.34 1.19 4.28
C PRO A 13 9.45 2.40 3.94
N GLU A 14 9.72 3.55 4.57
CA GLU A 14 8.92 4.79 4.40
C GLU A 14 9.24 5.59 3.12
N HIS A 15 10.31 5.25 2.39
CA HIS A 15 10.76 6.03 1.24
C HIS A 15 10.56 5.30 -0.10
N PRO A 16 9.85 5.91 -1.08
CA PRO A 16 9.37 5.25 -2.29
C PRO A 16 10.36 5.27 -3.46
N GLU A 17 11.66 5.44 -3.20
CA GLU A 17 12.65 5.33 -4.26
C GLU A 17 13.06 3.87 -4.39
N LEU A 18 12.52 3.21 -5.44
CA LEU A 18 12.77 1.81 -5.81
C LEU A 18 14.25 1.43 -5.91
N THR A 19 15.12 2.45 -5.96
CA THR A 19 16.57 2.41 -6.15
C THR A 19 17.37 2.50 -4.84
N THR A 20 16.71 2.67 -3.70
CA THR A 20 17.43 2.71 -2.40
C THR A 20 17.81 1.29 -1.95
N PRO A 21 18.96 1.10 -1.27
CA PRO A 21 19.38 -0.19 -0.73
C PRO A 21 18.32 -0.84 0.17
N ASP A 22 17.62 -0.03 0.98
CA ASP A 22 16.57 -0.51 1.87
C ASP A 22 15.38 -1.12 1.12
N VAL A 23 15.00 -0.49 0.00
CA VAL A 23 13.93 -1.02 -0.85
C VAL A 23 14.37 -2.29 -1.55
N SER A 24 15.60 -2.35 -2.08
CA SER A 24 16.13 -3.58 -2.68
C SER A 24 16.18 -4.74 -1.69
N LEU A 25 16.65 -4.50 -0.47
CA LEU A 25 16.66 -5.50 0.61
C LEU A 25 15.24 -5.94 0.97
N PHE A 26 14.31 -5.00 1.10
CA PHE A 26 12.90 -5.30 1.37
C PHE A 26 12.30 -6.17 0.26
N LYS A 27 12.59 -5.88 -1.01
CA LYS A 27 12.11 -6.69 -2.16
C LYS A 27 12.59 -8.13 -2.07
N GLU A 28 13.87 -8.34 -1.79
CA GLU A 28 14.43 -9.69 -1.65
C GLU A 28 13.82 -10.46 -0.47
N GLN A 29 13.64 -9.78 0.66
CA GLN A 29 12.99 -10.35 1.85
C GLN A 29 11.53 -10.69 1.57
N LEU A 30 10.80 -9.80 0.89
CA LEU A 30 9.42 -10.00 0.49
C LEU A 30 9.29 -11.21 -0.42
N LEU A 31 10.13 -11.32 -1.46
CA LEU A 31 10.10 -12.46 -2.37
C LEU A 31 10.30 -13.79 -1.61
N LYS A 32 11.30 -13.86 -0.73
CA LYS A 32 11.54 -15.05 0.10
C LYS A 32 10.34 -15.37 0.99
N GLN A 33 9.72 -14.34 1.58
CA GLN A 33 8.57 -14.50 2.45
C GLN A 33 7.33 -14.97 1.67
N ILE A 34 7.06 -14.41 0.49
CA ILE A 34 5.93 -14.82 -0.35
C ILE A 34 6.11 -16.27 -0.82
N ARG A 35 7.32 -16.66 -1.23
CA ARG A 35 7.62 -18.07 -1.56
C ARG A 35 7.32 -19.01 -0.39
N TYR A 36 7.77 -18.66 0.81
CA TYR A 36 7.47 -19.44 2.01
C TYR A 36 5.95 -19.54 2.25
N LEU A 37 5.23 -18.43 2.19
CA LEU A 37 3.79 -18.42 2.46
C LEU A 37 2.99 -19.18 1.40
N LEU A 38 3.37 -19.09 0.12
CA LEU A 38 2.75 -19.86 -0.96
C LEU A 38 2.79 -21.38 -0.70
N GLU A 39 3.92 -21.86 -0.17
CA GLU A 39 4.16 -23.28 0.06
C GLU A 39 3.70 -23.78 1.44
N LYS A 40 3.76 -22.92 2.46
CA LYS A 40 3.63 -23.33 3.87
C LYS A 40 2.46 -22.69 4.62
N ASP A 41 1.98 -21.52 4.19
CA ASP A 41 0.93 -20.79 4.90
C ASP A 41 0.15 -19.82 3.98
N GLN A 42 -0.67 -20.41 3.11
CA GLN A 42 -1.54 -19.65 2.22
C GLN A 42 -2.57 -18.77 2.97
N PRO A 43 -3.16 -19.18 4.11
CA PRO A 43 -4.03 -18.30 4.87
C PRO A 43 -3.36 -16.97 5.26
N SER A 44 -2.11 -17.01 5.75
CA SER A 44 -1.36 -15.79 6.07
C SER A 44 -1.02 -14.96 4.83
N LEU A 45 -0.76 -15.60 3.68
CA LEU A 45 -0.61 -14.89 2.40
C LEU A 45 -1.85 -14.06 2.09
N TRP A 46 -3.03 -14.70 2.04
CA TRP A 46 -4.28 -14.03 1.72
C TRP A 46 -4.60 -12.90 2.72
N ASN A 47 -4.46 -13.18 4.01
CA ASN A 47 -4.66 -12.17 5.05
C ASN A 47 -3.77 -10.94 4.85
N GLY A 48 -2.51 -11.12 4.48
CA GLY A 48 -1.60 -10.01 4.21
C GLY A 48 -1.98 -9.23 2.95
N LEU A 49 -2.37 -9.92 1.86
CA LEU A 49 -2.80 -9.28 0.61
C LEU A 49 -4.04 -8.38 0.83
N TYR A 50 -5.00 -8.82 1.64
CA TYR A 50 -6.19 -8.01 1.97
C TYR A 50 -5.86 -6.74 2.75
N ARG A 51 -4.81 -6.73 3.58
CA ARG A 51 -4.44 -5.54 4.39
C ARG A 51 -3.86 -4.38 3.56
N ILE A 52 -3.52 -4.64 2.31
CA ILE A 52 -2.93 -3.66 1.38
C ILE A 52 -3.79 -3.44 0.12
N ASP A 53 -5.07 -3.81 0.19
CA ASP A 53 -6.06 -3.50 -0.85
C ASP A 53 -5.70 -4.09 -2.23
N ILE A 54 -5.15 -5.31 -2.23
CA ILE A 54 -4.94 -6.09 -3.46
C ILE A 54 -6.25 -6.80 -3.84
N SER A 55 -6.63 -6.66 -5.10
CA SER A 55 -7.80 -7.34 -5.68
C SER A 55 -7.54 -8.85 -5.75
N GLU A 56 -8.46 -9.63 -5.18
CA GLU A 56 -8.45 -11.09 -5.26
C GLU A 56 -8.45 -11.59 -6.71
N THR A 57 -9.17 -10.91 -7.61
CA THR A 57 -9.21 -11.22 -9.04
C THR A 57 -7.81 -11.18 -9.66
N LYS A 58 -7.04 -10.11 -9.40
CA LYS A 58 -5.65 -9.99 -9.90
C LYS A 58 -4.74 -11.08 -9.36
N VAL A 59 -4.92 -11.45 -8.09
CA VAL A 59 -4.14 -12.53 -7.48
C VAL A 59 -4.48 -13.86 -8.14
N ARG A 60 -5.77 -14.15 -8.35
CA ARG A 60 -6.22 -15.37 -9.05
C ARG A 60 -5.70 -15.43 -10.48
N GLU A 61 -5.70 -14.31 -11.21
CA GLU A 61 -5.12 -14.23 -12.56
C GLU A 61 -3.64 -14.67 -12.55
N ILE A 62 -2.84 -14.17 -11.60
CA ILE A 62 -1.43 -14.58 -11.44
C ILE A 62 -1.32 -16.09 -11.22
N PHE A 63 -2.12 -16.67 -10.32
CA PHE A 63 -2.12 -18.10 -10.04
C PHE A 63 -2.54 -18.96 -11.24
N THR A 64 -3.54 -18.51 -12.01
CA THR A 64 -4.05 -19.28 -13.16
C THR A 64 -3.16 -19.16 -14.40
N GLY A 65 -2.50 -18.01 -14.57
CA GLY A 65 -1.66 -17.71 -15.72
C GLY A 65 -0.19 -18.07 -15.56
N THR A 66 0.21 -18.58 -14.39
CA THR A 66 1.62 -18.84 -14.06
C THR A 66 1.78 -20.24 -13.47
N PRO A 67 2.46 -21.17 -14.16
CA PRO A 67 2.59 -22.55 -13.70
C PRO A 67 3.63 -22.73 -12.59
N ASP A 68 4.62 -21.83 -12.51
CA ASP A 68 5.75 -21.93 -11.60
C ASP A 68 5.55 -21.10 -10.33
N SER A 69 5.80 -21.69 -9.16
CA SER A 69 5.57 -21.03 -7.87
C SER A 69 6.56 -19.90 -7.58
N ILE A 70 7.77 -19.95 -8.16
CA ILE A 70 8.78 -18.88 -8.05
C ILE A 70 8.29 -17.69 -8.87
N GLU A 71 7.85 -17.91 -10.11
CA GLU A 71 7.32 -16.85 -10.97
C GLU A 71 6.02 -16.24 -10.38
N VAL A 72 5.15 -17.05 -9.75
CA VAL A 72 4.00 -16.53 -8.98
C VAL A 72 4.47 -15.63 -7.84
N ALA A 73 5.49 -16.03 -7.09
CA ALA A 73 6.01 -15.23 -5.99
C ALA A 73 6.63 -13.91 -6.46
N GLU A 74 7.32 -13.92 -7.59
CA GLU A 74 7.88 -12.72 -8.22
C GLU A 74 6.76 -11.74 -8.60
N LYS A 75 5.77 -12.22 -9.37
CA LYS A 75 4.62 -11.39 -9.80
C LYS A 75 3.82 -10.85 -8.62
N LEU A 76 3.60 -11.66 -7.57
CA LEU A 76 2.93 -11.19 -6.35
C LEU A 76 3.76 -10.13 -5.63
N SER A 77 5.07 -10.33 -5.51
CA SER A 77 5.96 -9.37 -4.85
C SER A 77 5.93 -8.01 -5.58
N GLU A 78 5.99 -8.02 -6.91
CA GLU A 78 5.86 -6.81 -7.73
C GLU A 78 4.53 -6.10 -7.48
N LEU A 79 3.41 -6.83 -7.52
CA LEU A 79 2.09 -6.29 -7.25
C LEU A 79 1.98 -5.66 -5.85
N ILE A 80 2.56 -6.31 -4.84
CA ILE A 80 2.61 -5.81 -3.46
C ILE A 80 3.38 -4.49 -3.39
N ILE A 81 4.57 -4.43 -4.00
CA ILE A 81 5.41 -3.23 -3.99
C ILE A 81 4.70 -2.06 -4.67
N GLU A 82 4.09 -2.31 -5.84
CA GLU A 82 3.33 -1.29 -6.57
C GLU A 82 2.23 -0.68 -5.69
N ARG A 83 1.49 -1.51 -4.97
CA ARG A 83 0.42 -1.08 -4.06
C ARG A 83 0.93 -0.29 -2.87
N LEU A 84 2.06 -0.71 -2.29
CA LEU A 84 2.68 0.02 -1.19
C LEU A 84 3.12 1.43 -1.64
N ILE A 85 3.76 1.53 -2.81
CA ILE A 85 4.16 2.82 -3.39
C ILE A 85 2.94 3.72 -3.63
N GLN A 86 1.87 3.18 -4.23
CA GLN A 86 0.62 3.93 -4.44
C GLN A 86 0.05 4.44 -3.13
N LYS A 87 -0.04 3.58 -2.10
CA LYS A 87 -0.55 3.93 -0.77
C LYS A 87 0.27 5.04 -0.11
N MET A 88 1.60 4.97 -0.20
CA MET A 88 2.51 5.98 0.34
C MET A 88 2.39 7.31 -0.39
N TYR A 89 2.30 7.27 -1.73
CA TYR A 89 2.06 8.46 -2.56
C TYR A 89 0.76 9.16 -2.16
N PHE A 90 -0.35 8.42 -2.02
CA PHE A 90 -1.63 9.00 -1.61
C PHE A 90 -1.59 9.55 -0.18
N ARG A 91 -0.96 8.85 0.77
CA ARG A 91 -0.75 9.37 2.13
C ARG A 91 -0.03 10.72 2.12
N LYS A 92 1.05 10.85 1.34
CA LYS A 92 1.79 12.12 1.21
C LYS A 92 0.93 13.21 0.57
N LYS A 93 0.22 12.89 -0.52
CA LYS A 93 -0.61 13.83 -1.28
C LYS A 93 -1.78 14.40 -0.46
N TYR A 94 -2.45 13.56 0.34
CA TYR A 94 -3.64 13.99 1.09
C TYR A 94 -3.35 14.46 2.51
N SER A 95 -2.26 14.01 3.15
CA SER A 95 -1.81 14.55 4.44
C SER A 95 -1.48 16.06 4.37
N GLN A 96 -1.02 16.53 3.21
CA GLN A 96 -0.79 17.96 2.98
C GLN A 96 -2.08 18.78 2.85
N ARG A 97 -3.21 18.17 2.51
CA ARG A 97 -4.48 18.87 2.23
C ARG A 97 -5.32 19.10 3.49
N SER A 98 -5.16 18.28 4.53
CA SER A 98 -5.86 18.43 5.81
C SER A 98 -5.30 19.54 6.71
N ASN A 99 -4.23 20.23 6.30
CA ASN A 99 -3.58 21.27 7.09
C ASN A 99 -3.93 22.71 6.66
N LYS A 100 -4.96 22.91 5.82
CA LYS A 100 -5.61 24.22 5.72
C LYS A 100 -6.69 24.29 6.80
N PRO A 101 -6.59 25.22 7.79
CA PRO A 101 -7.72 25.47 8.66
C PRO A 101 -8.92 25.84 7.78
N PHE A 102 -10.08 25.30 8.15
CA PHE A 102 -11.34 25.69 7.57
C PHE A 102 -11.52 27.17 7.89
N GLU A 103 -11.24 28.06 6.93
CA GLU A 103 -11.71 29.44 6.98
C GLU A 103 -13.22 29.35 6.80
N GLY A 104 -13.92 29.20 7.93
CA GLY A 104 -15.37 29.24 7.96
C GLY A 104 -15.84 30.52 7.28
N PHE A 105 -16.93 30.41 6.52
CA PHE A 105 -17.68 31.55 6.03
C PHE A 105 -17.89 32.51 7.20
N SER A 106 -17.40 33.75 7.05
CA SER A 106 -17.71 34.84 7.95
C SER A 106 -19.21 35.09 7.90
N ASP A 107 -19.92 34.56 8.88
CA ASP A 107 -21.23 35.05 9.27
C ASP A 107 -21.08 36.52 9.68
N GLY A 108 -21.81 37.41 8.99
CA GLY A 108 -21.71 38.84 9.21
C GLY A 108 -22.38 39.65 8.11
N SER A 109 -23.69 39.85 8.29
CA SER A 109 -24.48 40.99 7.78
C SER A 109 -24.53 41.24 6.28
N ASP A 110 -25.51 40.61 5.61
CA ASP A 110 -26.24 41.23 4.50
C ASP A 110 -27.71 40.78 4.57
N ILE A 111 -28.45 41.33 5.53
CA ILE A 111 -29.91 41.36 5.46
C ILE A 111 -30.25 42.67 4.75
N PRO A 112 -30.82 42.66 3.53
CA PRO A 112 -31.31 43.89 2.92
C PRO A 112 -32.48 44.42 3.75
N ALA A 113 -32.37 45.67 4.21
CA ALA A 113 -33.49 46.39 4.81
C ALA A 113 -34.55 46.61 3.72
N THR A 114 -35.75 46.09 3.95
CA THR A 114 -36.93 46.40 3.15
C THR A 114 -37.50 47.72 3.65
N GLU A 115 -37.43 48.77 2.83
CA GLU A 115 -38.33 49.95 2.92
C GLU A 115 -39.53 49.75 2.00
#